data_AF-A0A4V0X394-F1
#
_entry.id   AF-A0A4V0X394-F1
#
_cell.length_a   1.000
_cell.length_b   1.000
_cell.length_c   1.000
_cell.angle_alpha   90.00
_cell.angle_beta   90.00
_cell.angle_gamma   90.00
#
_symmetry.space_group_name_H-M   'P 1'
#
loop_
_entity.id
_entity.type
_entity.pdbx_description
1 polymer ?
#
loop_
_entity_poly.entity_id
_entity_poly.type
_entity_poly.pdbx_seq_one_letter_code
_entity_poly.pdbx_strand_id
1 'polypeptide(L)'
;MKNDTKTNISSKNTLAIQASSWTFDRISQMSRDDISNLSHNATARGQFEVAELCQSILKTLPATRNSAGKKSSSKSVGDETENLAIASLEKFGRELIQLYDLSEKTARKLSRDIANFTPHKFMGKDGFVKTGGKGKKGALKFDKYISYRIQHETLVFSVVKPNETAEVLYEIQASPGVLPAPKKLSEVRQGIDELDINKAPRYAQYFSQFDEAANLFKLLIDKFAPKIQPGGS
;
A
#
# COMPACT_ATOMS: atom_id res chain seq x y z
N MET A 1 41.19 60.10 25.82
CA MET A 1 41.94 59.79 24.58
C MET A 1 42.02 58.28 24.42
N LYS A 2 41.68 57.78 23.22
CA LYS A 2 41.87 56.42 22.65
C LYS A 2 40.75 55.37 22.81
N ASN A 3 39.77 55.50 21.92
CA ASN A 3 39.18 54.55 20.95
C ASN A 3 39.33 53.02 21.12
N ASP A 4 38.18 52.35 20.96
CA ASP A 4 37.85 51.21 20.07
C ASP A 4 38.98 50.36 19.46
N THR A 5 38.85 49.02 19.54
CA THR A 5 38.40 48.14 18.43
C THR A 5 38.71 46.67 18.73
N LYS A 6 37.73 45.81 18.36
CA LYS A 6 37.69 44.35 18.22
C LYS A 6 39.00 43.67 17.75
N THR A 7 39.12 42.35 18.03
CA THR A 7 39.37 41.20 17.10
C THR A 7 39.85 40.00 17.94
N ASN A 8 39.03 38.97 18.18
CA ASN A 8 38.89 37.69 17.45
C ASN A 8 40.11 36.74 17.54
N ILE A 9 39.85 35.48 17.92
CA ILE A 9 40.44 34.17 17.52
C ILE A 9 40.24 33.20 18.72
N SER A 10 39.27 32.27 18.65
CA SER A 10 39.42 30.86 18.17
C SER A 10 40.24 30.00 19.16
N SER A 11 39.87 28.80 19.59
CA SER A 11 39.01 27.77 19.00
C SER A 11 38.63 26.72 20.06
N LYS A 12 37.59 25.93 19.76
CA LYS A 12 37.24 24.62 20.35
C LYS A 12 36.38 24.67 21.63
N ASN A 13 35.08 24.84 21.45
CA ASN A 13 34.22 23.71 21.80
C ASN A 13 32.99 23.67 20.89
N THR A 14 33.07 22.73 19.95
CA THR A 14 32.04 22.38 18.99
C THR A 14 30.79 21.91 19.72
N LEU A 15 29.79 22.78 19.85
CA LEU A 15 28.39 22.36 20.06
C LEU A 15 27.63 22.48 18.74
N ALA A 16 28.18 21.83 17.71
CA ALA A 16 27.41 21.37 16.58
C ALA A 16 26.96 19.94 16.92
N ILE A 17 25.82 19.80 17.59
CA ILE A 17 25.05 18.56 17.59
C ILE A 17 23.62 18.91 17.19
N GLN A 18 23.43 19.24 15.91
CA GLN A 18 22.19 18.92 15.23
C GLN A 18 22.35 17.50 14.66
N ALA A 19 22.07 16.50 15.48
CA ALA A 19 21.95 15.11 15.07
C ALA A 19 20.73 14.49 15.80
N SER A 20 19.72 14.11 15.01
CA SER A 20 18.58 13.24 15.36
C SER A 20 17.91 13.49 16.72
N SER A 21 16.98 14.44 16.75
CA SER A 21 16.26 14.92 17.95
C SER A 21 15.21 13.96 18.55
N TRP A 22 15.33 12.64 18.32
CA TRP A 22 14.40 11.63 18.83
C TRP A 22 14.96 10.96 20.09
N THR A 23 14.64 11.53 21.24
CA THR A 23 15.04 11.02 22.56
C THR A 23 13.88 10.31 23.26
N PHE A 24 14.18 9.45 24.24
CA PHE A 24 13.19 8.72 25.01
C PHE A 24 12.14 9.65 25.64
N ASP A 25 12.58 10.74 26.26
CA ASP A 25 11.72 11.72 26.91
C ASP A 25 10.76 12.39 25.92
N ARG A 26 11.25 12.72 24.72
CA ARG A 26 10.43 13.36 23.69
C ARG A 26 9.38 12.41 23.14
N ILE A 27 9.75 11.14 22.90
CA ILE A 27 8.82 10.13 22.38
C ILE A 27 7.80 9.74 23.46
N SER A 28 8.20 9.69 24.73
CA SER A 28 7.30 9.32 25.85
C SER A 28 6.22 10.37 26.12
N GLN A 29 6.40 11.61 25.67
CA GLN A 29 5.39 12.68 25.74
C GLN A 29 4.38 12.63 24.58
N MET A 30 4.62 11.80 23.56
CA MET A 30 3.72 11.66 22.41
C MET A 30 2.55 10.73 22.72
N SER A 31 1.47 10.85 21.96
CA SER A 31 0.35 9.90 22.08
C SER A 31 0.78 8.50 21.62
N ARG A 32 0.15 7.44 22.14
CA ARG A 32 0.45 6.06 21.74
C ARG A 32 0.37 5.85 20.22
N ASP A 33 -0.60 6.50 19.57
CA ASP A 33 -0.79 6.45 18.12
C ASP A 33 0.34 7.17 17.37
N ASP A 34 0.79 8.32 17.88
CA ASP A 34 1.91 9.05 17.29
C ASP A 34 3.24 8.30 17.45
N ILE A 35 3.45 7.61 18.57
CA ILE A 35 4.63 6.75 18.79
C ILE A 35 4.60 5.54 17.85
N SER A 36 3.43 4.94 17.62
CA SER A 36 3.25 3.85 16.65
C SER A 36 3.54 4.31 15.23
N ASN A 37 3.00 5.46 14.83
CA ASN A 37 3.25 6.07 13.51
C ASN A 37 4.72 6.45 13.33
N LEU A 38 5.37 6.96 14.37
CA LEU A 38 6.80 7.27 14.36
C LEU A 38 7.66 6.00 14.18
N SER A 39 7.33 4.91 14.89
CA SER A 39 8.03 3.62 14.75
C SER A 39 7.96 3.06 13.32
N HIS A 40 6.78 3.10 12.70
CA HIS A 40 6.59 2.65 11.31
C HIS A 40 7.37 3.53 10.32
N ASN A 41 7.29 4.85 10.49
CA ASN A 41 8.00 5.80 9.63
C ASN A 41 9.52 5.74 9.79
N ALA A 42 10.02 5.45 11.00
CA ALA A 42 11.43 5.26 11.29
C ALA A 42 11.94 3.96 10.64
N THR A 43 11.19 2.87 10.76
CA THR A 43 11.50 1.58 10.11
C THR A 43 11.56 1.72 8.59
N ALA A 44 10.58 2.39 7.99
CA ALA A 44 10.53 2.63 6.55
C ALA A 44 11.68 3.49 6.02
N ARG A 45 12.34 4.26 6.89
CA ARG A 45 13.48 5.13 6.57
C ARG A 45 14.83 4.54 7.04
N GLY A 46 14.84 3.29 7.50
CA GLY A 46 16.06 2.63 7.99
C GLY A 46 16.60 3.17 9.32
N GLN A 47 15.79 3.93 10.07
CA GLN A 47 16.15 4.47 11.38
C GLN A 47 15.73 3.49 12.48
N PHE A 48 16.38 2.32 12.51
CA PHE A 48 15.99 1.21 13.38
C PHE A 48 16.12 1.54 14.87
N GLU A 49 17.13 2.33 15.27
CA GLU A 49 17.30 2.78 16.66
C GLU A 49 16.08 3.57 17.17
N VAL A 50 15.52 4.45 16.33
CA VAL A 50 14.31 5.22 16.67
C VAL A 50 13.08 4.31 16.70
N ALA A 51 13.01 3.33 15.81
CA ALA A 51 11.91 2.36 15.78
C ALA A 51 11.91 1.46 17.03
N GLU A 52 13.08 0.97 17.45
CA GLU A 52 13.27 0.19 18.68
C GLU A 52 12.96 1.02 19.92
N LEU A 53 13.40 2.28 19.96
CA LEU A 53 13.08 3.20 21.05
C LEU A 53 11.57 3.39 21.19
N CYS A 54 10.85 3.63 20.08
CA CYS A 54 9.39 3.71 20.07
C CYS A 54 8.73 2.41 20.57
N GLN A 55 9.22 1.24 20.14
CA GLN A 55 8.69 -0.05 20.57
C GLN A 55 8.92 -0.30 22.06
N SER A 56 10.07 0.12 22.61
CA SER A 56 10.37 -0.01 24.04
C SER A 56 9.40 0.84 24.89
N ILE A 57 9.10 2.07 24.45
CA ILE A 57 8.16 2.98 25.11
C ILE A 57 6.72 2.46 25.01
N LEU A 58 6.32 1.92 23.86
CA LEU A 58 4.97 1.34 23.68
C LEU A 58 4.71 0.11 24.58
N LYS A 59 5.77 -0.60 24.97
CA LYS A 59 5.71 -1.72 25.92
C LYS A 59 5.60 -1.26 27.38
N THR A 60 6.17 -0.09 27.72
CA THR A 60 6.13 0.45 29.09
C THR A 60 4.91 1.35 29.35
N LEU A 61 4.30 1.92 28.31
CA LEU A 61 3.10 2.74 28.46
C LEU A 61 1.87 1.87 28.85
N PRO A 62 1.20 2.19 29.98
CA PRO A 62 -0.05 1.53 30.35
C PRO A 62 -1.09 1.78 29.25
N ALA A 63 -1.87 0.75 28.91
CA ALA A 63 -2.94 0.87 27.93
C ALA A 63 -3.87 2.02 28.36
N THR A 64 -3.99 3.06 27.54
CA THR A 64 -4.84 4.22 27.82
C THR A 64 -6.29 3.77 27.94
N ARG A 65 -6.78 3.72 29.18
CA ARG A 65 -8.19 3.53 29.51
C ARG A 65 -8.96 4.81 29.16
N ASN A 66 -9.41 4.91 27.92
CA ASN A 66 -10.47 5.85 27.57
C ASN A 66 -11.82 5.16 27.82
N SER A 67 -12.38 5.41 29.01
CA SER A 67 -13.75 5.08 29.37
C SER A 67 -14.70 6.09 28.75
N ALA A 68 -15.21 5.79 27.55
CA ALA A 68 -16.48 6.29 27.06
C ALA A 68 -16.97 5.37 25.93
N GLY A 69 -17.93 4.51 26.26
CA GLY A 69 -18.84 3.81 25.34
C GLY A 69 -18.27 3.31 24.01
N LYS A 70 -17.63 2.14 24.00
CA LYS A 70 -17.64 1.30 22.80
C LYS A 70 -17.56 -0.15 23.21
N LYS A 71 -18.58 -0.91 22.76
CA LYS A 71 -18.68 -2.37 22.84
C LYS A 71 -17.30 -3.00 22.75
N SER A 72 -17.03 -3.95 23.63
CA SER A 72 -15.89 -4.85 23.54
C SER A 72 -15.68 -5.30 22.10
N SER A 73 -14.78 -4.65 21.37
CA SER A 73 -14.27 -5.24 20.14
C SER A 73 -13.28 -6.28 20.61
N SER A 74 -13.78 -7.49 20.86
CA SER A 74 -13.03 -8.68 20.46
C SER A 74 -12.32 -8.30 19.16
N LYS A 75 -10.98 -8.32 19.12
CA LYS A 75 -10.27 -8.38 17.84
C LYS A 75 -10.89 -9.56 17.12
N SER A 76 -11.84 -9.27 16.24
CA SER A 76 -12.66 -10.30 15.65
C SER A 76 -11.76 -11.02 14.67
N VAL A 77 -11.89 -12.34 14.55
CA VAL A 77 -11.20 -13.15 13.53
C VAL A 77 -11.33 -12.51 12.13
N GLY A 78 -12.39 -11.72 11.91
CA GLY A 78 -12.57 -10.87 10.75
C GLY A 78 -11.41 -9.91 10.48
N ASP A 79 -10.94 -9.13 11.47
CA ASP A 79 -9.88 -8.14 11.22
C ASP A 79 -8.51 -8.80 10.98
N GLU A 80 -8.26 -9.98 11.55
CA GLU A 80 -7.03 -10.75 11.30
C GLU A 80 -7.02 -11.36 9.89
N THR A 81 -8.13 -11.97 9.46
CA THR A 81 -8.26 -12.54 8.12
C THR A 81 -8.09 -11.47 7.04
N GLU A 82 -8.65 -10.27 7.28
CA GLU A 82 -8.52 -9.12 6.38
C GLU A 82 -7.08 -8.65 6.27
N ASN A 83 -6.40 -8.48 7.41
CA ASN A 83 -4.99 -8.08 7.43
C ASN A 83 -4.09 -9.12 6.76
N LEU A 84 -4.35 -10.41 6.96
CA LEU A 84 -3.60 -11.50 6.31
C LEU A 84 -3.79 -11.49 4.79
N ALA A 85 -5.02 -11.29 4.30
CA ALA A 85 -5.27 -11.22 2.86
C ALA A 85 -4.60 -10.00 2.21
N ILE A 86 -4.62 -8.85 2.90
CA ILE A 86 -3.92 -7.64 2.45
C ILE A 86 -2.41 -7.85 2.43
N ALA A 87 -1.85 -8.41 3.50
CA ALA A 87 -0.42 -8.71 3.59
C ALA A 87 0.03 -9.71 2.50
N SER A 88 -0.82 -10.70 2.19
CA SER A 88 -0.57 -11.65 1.10
C SER A 88 -0.48 -10.94 -0.26
N LEU A 89 -1.41 -10.02 -0.54
CA LEU A 89 -1.37 -9.21 -1.77
C LEU A 89 -0.13 -8.29 -1.82
N GLU A 90 0.26 -7.71 -0.70
CA GLU A 90 1.47 -6.87 -0.61
C GLU A 90 2.74 -7.67 -0.89
N LYS A 91 2.88 -8.83 -0.24
CA LYS A 91 4.00 -9.75 -0.46
C LYS A 91 4.08 -10.15 -1.92
N PHE A 92 2.98 -10.61 -2.49
CA PHE A 92 2.89 -11.00 -3.90
C PHE A 92 3.23 -9.84 -4.85
N GLY A 93 2.74 -8.64 -4.58
CA GLY A 93 3.07 -7.45 -5.36
C GLY A 93 4.58 -7.14 -5.35
N ARG A 94 5.24 -7.29 -4.20
CA ARG A 94 6.70 -7.10 -4.06
C ARG A 94 7.48 -8.17 -4.83
N GLU A 95 7.04 -9.43 -4.77
CA GLU A 95 7.63 -10.52 -5.54
C GLU A 95 7.54 -10.26 -7.05
N LEU A 96 6.39 -9.79 -7.55
CA LEU A 96 6.24 -9.48 -8.97
C LEU A 96 7.15 -8.34 -9.43
N ILE A 97 7.37 -7.30 -8.63
CA ILE A 97 8.31 -6.21 -8.98
C ILE A 97 9.76 -6.71 -9.05
N GLN A 98 10.12 -7.78 -8.33
CA GLN A 98 11.46 -8.37 -8.42
C GLN A 98 11.64 -9.23 -9.69
N LEU A 99 10.55 -9.79 -10.23
CA LEU A 99 10.58 -10.69 -11.38
C LEU A 99 10.32 -9.97 -12.71
N TYR A 100 9.54 -8.90 -12.71
CA TYR A 100 9.07 -8.21 -13.90
C TYR A 100 9.31 -6.70 -13.82
N ASP A 101 9.61 -6.08 -14.96
CA ASP A 101 9.67 -4.63 -15.06
C ASP A 101 8.26 -4.05 -15.19
N LEU A 102 7.66 -3.80 -14.03
CA LEU A 102 6.33 -3.20 -13.87
C LEU A 102 6.39 -1.68 -13.73
N SER A 103 7.47 -1.05 -14.20
CA SER A 103 7.65 0.39 -14.11
C SER A 103 6.71 1.14 -15.06
N GLU A 104 6.34 2.35 -14.65
CA GLU A 104 5.56 3.27 -15.48
C GLU A 104 6.30 3.63 -16.78
N LYS A 105 7.64 3.67 -16.74
CA LYS A 105 8.49 3.94 -17.90
C LYS A 105 8.35 2.86 -18.95
N THR A 106 8.46 1.60 -18.54
CA THR A 106 8.34 0.45 -19.45
C THR A 106 6.92 0.31 -19.97
N ALA A 107 5.92 0.51 -19.12
CA ALA A 107 4.52 0.52 -19.55
C ALA A 107 4.25 1.59 -20.63
N ARG A 108 4.77 2.82 -20.46
CA ARG A 108 4.66 3.88 -21.49
C ARG A 108 5.37 3.49 -22.78
N LYS A 109 6.58 2.95 -22.70
CA LYS A 109 7.37 2.54 -23.87
C LYS A 109 6.63 1.50 -24.70
N LEU A 110 6.05 0.50 -24.04
CA LEU A 110 5.33 -0.61 -24.67
C LEU A 110 3.92 -0.23 -25.17
N SER A 111 3.43 0.96 -24.81
CA SER A 111 2.08 1.46 -25.16
C SER A 111 2.14 2.78 -25.95
N ARG A 112 3.27 3.03 -26.63
CA ARG A 112 3.57 4.32 -27.27
C ARG A 112 2.62 4.70 -28.42
N ASP A 113 1.95 3.71 -28.98
CA ASP A 113 0.97 3.81 -30.06
C ASP A 113 -0.43 4.20 -29.56
N ILE A 114 -0.65 4.22 -28.25
CA ILE A 114 -1.95 4.56 -27.65
C ILE A 114 -1.97 6.03 -27.26
N ALA A 115 -2.83 6.79 -27.93
CA ALA A 115 -3.04 8.21 -27.64
C ALA A 115 -3.44 8.41 -26.16
N ASN A 116 -2.82 9.40 -25.51
CA ASN A 116 -3.07 9.77 -24.11
C ASN A 116 -2.90 8.62 -23.09
N PHE A 117 -2.07 7.63 -23.42
CA PHE A 117 -1.79 6.53 -22.50
C PHE A 117 -1.17 7.02 -21.18
N THR A 118 -1.83 6.66 -20.07
CA THR A 118 -1.35 6.96 -18.72
C THR A 118 -1.19 5.64 -17.97
N PRO A 119 0.06 5.21 -17.66
CA PRO A 119 0.31 4.00 -16.91
C PRO A 119 -0.20 4.16 -15.48
N HIS A 120 -0.46 3.03 -14.84
CA HIS A 120 -0.69 2.99 -13.40
C HIS A 120 0.63 2.69 -12.70
N LYS A 121 0.89 3.35 -11.56
CA LYS A 121 1.90 2.86 -10.61
C LYS A 121 1.49 1.45 -10.16
N PHE A 122 2.36 0.44 -10.19
CA PHE A 122 1.91 -0.95 -9.93
C PHE A 122 1.30 -1.12 -8.54
N MET A 123 2.02 -0.67 -7.51
CA MET A 123 1.59 -0.61 -6.11
C MET A 123 1.26 0.84 -5.69
N GLY A 124 0.80 1.00 -4.45
CA GLY A 124 0.55 2.28 -3.82
C GLY A 124 1.83 3.03 -3.43
N LYS A 125 1.69 3.94 -2.46
CA LYS A 125 2.83 4.64 -1.87
C LYS A 125 3.66 3.65 -1.05
N ASP A 126 4.98 3.82 -1.03
CA ASP A 126 5.91 3.07 -0.15
C ASP A 126 5.85 1.53 -0.26
N GLY A 127 5.35 1.01 -1.40
CA GLY A 127 5.24 -0.43 -1.66
C GLY A 127 4.04 -1.11 -0.99
N PHE A 128 3.09 -0.35 -0.44
CA PHE A 128 1.81 -0.89 0.05
C PHE A 128 0.81 -1.07 -1.09
N VAL A 129 -0.20 -1.91 -0.88
CA VAL A 129 -1.30 -2.03 -1.86
C VAL A 129 -2.14 -0.76 -1.92
N LYS A 130 -2.72 -0.50 -3.09
CA LYS A 130 -3.59 0.66 -3.28
C LYS A 130 -4.92 0.45 -2.56
N THR A 131 -5.60 1.55 -2.27
CA THR A 131 -6.96 1.50 -1.72
C THR A 131 -7.96 1.92 -2.78
N GLY A 132 -8.94 1.07 -3.06
CA GLY A 132 -10.01 1.30 -4.01
C GLY A 132 -10.90 2.47 -3.59
N GLY A 133 -11.42 3.22 -4.56
CA GLY A 133 -12.38 4.29 -4.29
C GLY A 133 -13.69 3.80 -3.68
N LYS A 134 -14.00 2.51 -3.80
CA LYS A 134 -15.24 1.92 -3.30
C LYS A 134 -15.25 1.67 -1.79
N GLY A 135 -14.08 1.40 -1.19
CA GLY A 135 -13.93 1.42 0.27
C GLY A 135 -14.16 2.83 0.86
N LYS A 136 -13.97 3.90 0.06
CA LYS A 136 -14.25 5.28 0.49
C LYS A 136 -15.72 5.68 0.40
N LYS A 137 -16.51 4.98 -0.43
CA LYS A 137 -17.94 5.27 -0.65
C LYS A 137 -18.87 4.36 0.15
N GLY A 138 -18.34 3.55 1.07
CA GLY A 138 -19.12 2.72 1.98
C GLY A 138 -19.77 1.48 1.35
N ALA A 139 -19.51 1.17 0.08
CA ALA A 139 -20.06 -0.01 -0.59
C ALA A 139 -19.32 -1.32 -0.24
N LEU A 140 -18.10 -1.22 0.29
CA LEU A 140 -17.27 -2.35 0.71
C LEU A 140 -16.61 -2.01 2.06
N LYS A 141 -16.43 -3.01 2.93
CA LYS A 141 -15.69 -2.86 4.19
C LYS A 141 -14.24 -2.47 3.90
N PHE A 142 -13.63 -3.10 2.90
CA PHE A 142 -12.40 -2.61 2.29
C PHE A 142 -12.23 -3.09 0.84
N ASP A 143 -11.37 -2.38 0.11
CA ASP A 143 -10.98 -2.66 -1.27
C ASP A 143 -9.49 -2.32 -1.40
N LYS A 144 -8.65 -3.35 -1.48
CA LYS A 144 -7.20 -3.22 -1.68
C LYS A 144 -6.80 -3.84 -3.00
N TYR A 145 -5.86 -3.23 -3.72
CA TYR A 145 -5.49 -3.74 -5.03
C TYR A 145 -4.07 -3.37 -5.48
N ILE A 146 -3.55 -4.14 -6.42
CA ILE A 146 -2.42 -3.79 -7.30
C ILE A 146 -2.94 -3.71 -8.74
N SER A 147 -2.29 -2.93 -9.59
CA SER A 147 -2.73 -2.83 -10.98
C SER A 147 -1.62 -2.50 -11.95
N TYR A 148 -1.61 -3.14 -13.11
CA TYR A 148 -0.71 -2.82 -14.21
C TYR A 148 -1.51 -2.46 -15.45
N ARG A 149 -1.31 -1.25 -15.96
CA ARG A 149 -1.91 -0.79 -17.22
C ARG A 149 -0.84 -0.82 -18.30
N ILE A 150 -1.12 -1.50 -19.40
CA ILE A 150 -0.18 -1.80 -20.47
C ILE A 150 -0.94 -2.04 -21.77
N GLN A 151 -0.51 -1.38 -22.85
CA GLN A 151 -1.21 -1.38 -24.13
C GLN A 151 -2.71 -1.08 -23.92
N HIS A 152 -3.59 -1.89 -24.50
CA HIS A 152 -5.03 -1.77 -24.35
C HIS A 152 -5.57 -2.40 -23.06
N GLU A 153 -4.70 -2.96 -22.23
CA GLU A 153 -5.08 -3.73 -21.05
C GLU A 153 -4.89 -2.97 -19.74
N THR A 154 -5.80 -3.23 -18.81
CA THR A 154 -5.66 -2.84 -17.41
C THR A 154 -5.90 -4.07 -16.56
N LEU A 155 -4.81 -4.61 -16.03
CA LEU A 155 -4.81 -5.77 -15.15
C LEU A 155 -4.92 -5.27 -13.71
N VAL A 156 -5.89 -5.78 -12.96
CA VAL A 156 -6.08 -5.44 -11.54
C VAL A 156 -6.24 -6.72 -10.73
N PHE A 157 -5.51 -6.83 -9.63
CA PHE A 157 -5.77 -7.85 -8.61
C PHE A 157 -6.22 -7.15 -7.34
N SER A 158 -7.49 -7.39 -6.99
CA SER A 158 -8.13 -6.86 -5.80
C SER A 158 -8.36 -7.93 -4.74
N VAL A 159 -8.18 -7.52 -3.49
CA VAL A 159 -8.70 -8.17 -2.28
C VAL A 159 -9.82 -7.27 -1.76
N VAL A 160 -11.04 -7.79 -1.73
CA VAL A 160 -12.22 -7.02 -1.34
C VAL A 160 -13.03 -7.75 -0.29
N LYS A 161 -13.71 -6.97 0.55
CA LYS A 161 -14.73 -7.48 1.46
C LYS A 161 -16.02 -6.69 1.32
N PRO A 162 -17.06 -7.28 0.74
CA PRO A 162 -18.41 -6.73 0.78
C PRO A 162 -18.91 -6.53 2.22
N ASN A 163 -19.78 -5.54 2.44
CA ASN A 163 -20.32 -5.26 3.78
C ASN A 163 -21.19 -6.40 4.33
N GLU A 164 -21.90 -7.10 3.45
CA GLU A 164 -22.90 -8.10 3.80
C GLU A 164 -22.33 -9.52 3.91
N THR A 165 -21.07 -9.71 3.51
CA THR A 165 -20.42 -11.03 3.53
C THR A 165 -19.34 -11.10 4.60
N ALA A 166 -19.24 -12.24 5.27
CA ALA A 166 -18.15 -12.48 6.22
C ALA A 166 -16.79 -12.65 5.51
N GLU A 167 -16.83 -13.15 4.27
CA GLU A 167 -15.66 -13.64 3.53
C GLU A 167 -14.93 -12.53 2.76
N VAL A 168 -13.62 -12.72 2.64
CA VAL A 168 -12.75 -11.95 1.76
C VAL A 168 -12.79 -12.59 0.38
N LEU A 169 -12.95 -11.76 -0.66
CA LEU A 169 -12.98 -12.19 -2.05
C LEU A 169 -11.74 -11.70 -2.79
N TYR A 170 -11.26 -12.53 -3.69
CA TYR A 170 -10.15 -12.23 -4.59
C TYR A 170 -10.69 -12.03 -5.99
N GLU A 171 -10.27 -10.96 -6.65
CA GLU A 171 -10.83 -10.56 -7.93
C GLU A 171 -9.72 -10.12 -8.90
N ILE A 172 -9.74 -10.68 -10.11
CA ILE A 172 -8.88 -10.29 -11.22
C ILE A 172 -9.71 -9.55 -12.27
N GLN A 173 -9.45 -8.26 -12.49
CA GLN A 173 -10.06 -7.49 -13.59
C GLN A 173 -9.08 -7.41 -14.77
N ALA A 174 -9.61 -7.65 -15.98
CA ALA A 174 -8.96 -7.43 -17.26
C ALA A 174 -10.04 -7.39 -18.36
N SER A 175 -9.63 -7.15 -19.61
CA SER A 175 -10.56 -7.26 -20.75
C SER A 175 -11.13 -8.68 -20.87
N PRO A 176 -12.36 -8.85 -21.36
CA PRO A 176 -13.01 -10.17 -21.42
C PRO A 176 -12.26 -11.18 -22.31
N GLY A 177 -11.56 -10.71 -23.35
CA GLY A 177 -10.70 -11.56 -24.19
C GLY A 177 -9.37 -11.99 -23.54
N VAL A 178 -9.06 -11.44 -22.36
CA VAL A 178 -7.86 -11.78 -21.56
C VAL A 178 -8.21 -12.74 -20.42
N LEU A 179 -9.42 -12.65 -19.87
CA LEU A 179 -9.87 -13.51 -18.77
C LEU A 179 -10.38 -14.87 -19.30
N PRO A 180 -10.02 -15.99 -18.64
CA PRO A 180 -10.58 -17.30 -18.98
C PRO A 180 -12.08 -17.43 -18.72
N ALA A 181 -12.57 -16.85 -17.63
CA ALA A 181 -13.98 -16.91 -17.23
C ALA A 181 -14.49 -15.52 -16.78
N PRO A 182 -14.64 -14.55 -17.71
CA PRO A 182 -15.06 -13.21 -17.38
C PRO A 182 -16.52 -13.18 -16.92
N LYS A 183 -16.76 -12.53 -15.78
CA LYS A 183 -18.10 -12.12 -15.32
C LYS A 183 -18.19 -10.60 -15.34
N LYS A 184 -19.37 -10.03 -15.56
CA LYS A 184 -19.51 -8.58 -15.43
C LYS A 184 -19.40 -8.22 -13.96
N LEU A 185 -18.68 -7.13 -13.68
CA LEU A 185 -18.45 -6.69 -12.30
C LEU A 185 -19.78 -6.36 -11.58
N SER A 186 -20.79 -5.92 -12.33
CA SER A 186 -22.13 -5.61 -11.83
C SER A 186 -22.98 -6.82 -11.48
N GLU A 187 -22.72 -7.98 -12.09
CA GLU A 187 -23.42 -9.23 -11.76
C GLU A 187 -22.99 -9.75 -10.38
N VAL A 188 -21.84 -9.32 -9.88
CA VAL A 188 -21.19 -9.95 -8.72
C VAL A 188 -20.97 -8.99 -7.55
N ARG A 189 -20.78 -7.68 -7.77
CA ARG A 189 -20.91 -6.71 -6.67
C ARG A 189 -22.14 -5.82 -6.86
N GLN A 190 -23.10 -5.97 -5.95
CA GLN A 190 -24.28 -5.11 -5.87
C GLN A 190 -23.86 -3.64 -5.64
N GLY A 191 -24.55 -2.70 -6.30
CA GLY A 191 -24.28 -1.26 -6.19
C GLY A 191 -23.11 -0.71 -7.02
N ILE A 192 -22.53 -1.51 -7.93
CA ILE A 192 -21.46 -1.04 -8.83
C ILE A 192 -21.96 -0.16 -9.97
N ASP A 193 -23.14 -0.46 -10.50
CA ASP A 193 -23.69 0.22 -11.67
C ASP A 193 -24.09 1.67 -11.39
N GLU A 194 -24.48 2.00 -10.15
CA GLU A 194 -24.98 3.34 -9.82
C GLU A 194 -23.91 4.43 -9.82
N LEU A 195 -22.62 4.07 -9.77
CA LEU A 195 -21.52 5.02 -9.57
C LEU A 195 -20.62 5.26 -10.78
N ASP A 196 -20.81 4.54 -11.89
CA ASP A 196 -19.89 4.59 -13.06
C ASP A 196 -20.61 4.38 -14.40
N ILE A 197 -21.85 4.89 -14.53
CA ILE A 197 -22.80 4.73 -15.66
C ILE A 197 -22.21 5.13 -17.04
N ASN A 198 -21.12 5.90 -17.06
CA ASN A 198 -20.47 6.40 -18.28
C ASN A 198 -19.18 5.64 -18.69
N LYS A 199 -18.88 4.48 -18.11
CA LYS A 199 -17.68 3.70 -18.47
C LYS A 199 -18.04 2.33 -19.03
N ALA A 200 -17.22 1.87 -19.97
CA ALA A 200 -17.32 0.54 -20.55
C ALA A 200 -17.47 -0.53 -19.46
N PRO A 201 -18.27 -1.59 -19.71
CA PRO A 201 -18.50 -2.65 -18.74
C PRO A 201 -17.17 -3.25 -18.31
N ARG A 202 -16.96 -3.32 -16.99
CA ARG A 202 -15.77 -3.94 -16.41
C ARG A 202 -16.04 -5.42 -16.21
N TYR A 203 -15.05 -6.23 -16.56
CA TYR A 203 -15.09 -7.68 -16.38
C TYR A 203 -14.11 -8.11 -15.31
N ALA A 204 -14.49 -9.14 -14.57
CA ALA A 204 -13.65 -9.72 -13.55
C ALA A 204 -13.84 -11.23 -13.44
N GLN A 205 -12.82 -11.90 -12.92
CA GLN A 205 -12.89 -13.29 -12.48
C GLN A 205 -12.65 -13.35 -10.97
N TYR A 206 -13.47 -14.15 -10.29
CA TYR A 206 -13.54 -14.21 -8.83
C TYR A 206 -13.00 -15.54 -8.31
N PHE A 207 -12.37 -15.48 -7.14
CA PHE A 207 -11.78 -16.63 -6.48
C PHE A 207 -12.04 -16.56 -4.97
N SER A 208 -12.24 -17.73 -4.36
CA SER A 208 -12.30 -17.90 -2.91
C SER A 208 -10.93 -18.12 -2.29
N GLN A 209 -9.91 -18.44 -3.10
CA GLN A 209 -8.55 -18.72 -2.65
C GLN A 209 -7.56 -17.73 -3.25
N PHE A 210 -6.64 -17.21 -2.42
CA PHE A 210 -5.64 -16.23 -2.85
C PHE A 210 -4.73 -16.80 -3.93
N ASP A 211 -4.24 -18.03 -3.75
CA ASP A 211 -3.24 -18.63 -4.63
C ASP A 211 -3.77 -18.84 -6.06
N GLU A 212 -5.05 -19.17 -6.21
CA GLU A 212 -5.69 -19.30 -7.53
C GLU A 212 -5.73 -17.95 -8.26
N ALA A 213 -6.14 -16.88 -7.57
CA ALA A 213 -6.15 -15.53 -8.12
C ALA A 213 -4.72 -15.03 -8.43
N ALA A 214 -3.77 -15.28 -7.53
CA ALA A 214 -2.37 -14.91 -7.69
C ALA A 214 -1.73 -15.64 -8.89
N ASN A 215 -2.02 -16.93 -9.07
CA ASN A 215 -1.57 -17.71 -10.21
C ASN A 215 -2.10 -17.14 -11.52
N LEU A 216 -3.41 -16.87 -11.62
CA LEU A 216 -3.97 -16.24 -12.82
C LEU A 216 -3.32 -14.88 -13.08
N PHE A 217 -3.23 -14.02 -12.06
CA PHE A 217 -2.64 -12.69 -12.24
C PHE A 217 -1.18 -12.77 -12.69
N LYS A 218 -0.38 -13.68 -12.12
CA LYS A 218 1.00 -13.90 -12.54
C LYS A 218 1.10 -14.36 -13.99
N LEU A 219 0.20 -15.24 -14.46
CA LEU A 219 0.13 -15.64 -15.87
C LEU A 219 -0.19 -14.45 -16.80
N LEU A 220 -1.11 -13.57 -16.37
CA LEU A 220 -1.40 -12.35 -17.12
C LEU A 220 -0.18 -11.42 -17.14
N ILE A 221 0.47 -11.20 -15.99
CA ILE A 221 1.70 -10.40 -15.94
C ILE A 221 2.79 -10.98 -16.85
N ASP A 222 3.01 -12.30 -16.83
CA ASP A 222 4.01 -12.98 -17.66
C ASP A 222 3.76 -12.77 -19.17
N LYS A 223 2.49 -12.64 -19.58
CA LYS A 223 2.09 -12.37 -20.96
C LYS A 223 2.42 -10.95 -21.43
N PHE A 224 2.33 -9.95 -20.55
CA PHE A 224 2.38 -8.54 -20.93
C PHE A 224 3.62 -7.79 -20.46
N ALA A 225 4.22 -8.20 -19.34
CA ALA A 225 5.34 -7.51 -18.72
C ALA A 225 6.66 -8.20 -19.05
N PRO A 226 7.71 -7.44 -19.42
CA PRO A 226 9.03 -8.02 -19.62
C PRO A 226 9.62 -8.47 -18.28
N LYS A 227 10.36 -9.59 -18.30
CA LYS A 227 11.12 -10.08 -17.15
C LYS A 227 12.33 -9.20 -16.90
N ILE A 228 12.67 -8.99 -15.63
CA ILE A 228 13.94 -8.38 -15.26
C ILE A 228 15.02 -9.43 -15.53
N GLN A 229 15.93 -9.14 -16.45
CA GLN A 229 17.08 -10.01 -16.65
C GLN A 229 18.02 -9.87 -15.44
N PRO A 230 18.46 -10.97 -14.81
CA PRO A 230 19.49 -10.89 -13.80
C PRO A 230 20.81 -10.46 -14.47
N GLY A 231 21.23 -9.20 -14.24
CA GLY A 231 22.61 -8.77 -14.55
C GLY A 231 22.83 -7.67 -15.60
N GLY A 232 21.84 -6.83 -15.92
CA GLY A 232 22.07 -5.64 -16.77
C GLY A 232 22.38 -4.39 -15.96
N SER A 233 23.59 -4.28 -15.40
CA SER A 233 24.20 -2.99 -15.00
C SER A 233 25.08 -2.47 -16.12
#